data_AF-A0A9X5XC94-F1
#
_entry.id   AF-A0A9X5XC94-F1
#
_cell.length_a   1.000
_cell.length_b   1.000
_cell.length_c   1.000
_cell.angle_alpha   90.00
_cell.angle_beta   90.00
_cell.angle_gamma   90.00
#
_symmetry.space_group_name_H-M   'P 1'
#
loop_
_entity.id
_entity.type
_entity.pdbx_description
1 polymer ?
#
loop_
_entity_poly.entity_id
_entity_poly.type
_entity_poly.pdbx_seq_one_letter_code
_entity_poly.pdbx_strand_id
1 'polypeptide(L)'
;MPQNELRFDDLLEAARHSAVHLEMRDVYGVGDEAADFNEWQLSGNRDVDPNSPYWTPWVDLLSRATARGVTVRRARIVSEPVTDYIRYEHAGTPVNIYAGEQVRWLPR
;
A
#
# COMPACT_ATOMS: atom_id res chain seq x y z
N MET A 1 -7.76 -31.40 -5.34
CA MET A 1 -8.53 -30.23 -5.80
C MET A 1 -7.56 -29.05 -5.75
N PRO A 2 -7.23 -28.36 -6.85
CA PRO A 2 -6.50 -27.11 -6.70
C PRO A 2 -7.46 -26.13 -6.01
N GLN A 3 -7.00 -25.52 -4.93
CA GLN A 3 -7.75 -24.51 -4.21
C GLN A 3 -7.90 -23.33 -5.17
N ASN A 4 -9.15 -22.95 -5.48
CA ASN A 4 -9.47 -21.78 -6.30
C ASN A 4 -9.15 -20.54 -5.45
N GLU A 5 -7.86 -20.26 -5.25
CA GLU A 5 -7.38 -19.09 -4.52
C GLU A 5 -7.63 -17.87 -5.40
N LEU A 6 -8.68 -17.13 -5.05
CA LEU A 6 -8.93 -15.81 -5.62
C LEU A 6 -7.69 -14.95 -5.36
N ARG A 7 -7.18 -14.31 -6.41
CA ARG A 7 -6.06 -13.38 -6.28
C ARG A 7 -6.52 -12.14 -5.52
N PHE A 8 -5.57 -11.42 -4.93
CA PHE A 8 -5.86 -10.17 -4.23
C PHE A 8 -6.67 -9.20 -5.12
N ASP A 9 -6.28 -9.07 -6.39
CA ASP A 9 -6.95 -8.18 -7.35
C ASP A 9 -8.41 -8.62 -7.60
N ASP A 10 -8.67 -9.92 -7.73
CA ASP A 10 -10.02 -10.46 -7.94
C ASP A 10 -10.95 -10.10 -6.76
N LEU A 11 -10.45 -10.18 -5.54
CA LEU A 11 -11.20 -9.83 -4.32
C LEU A 11 -11.50 -8.33 -4.27
N LEU A 12 -10.54 -7.50 -4.66
CA LEU A 12 -10.71 -6.05 -4.66
C LEU A 12 -11.64 -5.57 -5.78
N GLU A 13 -11.60 -6.23 -6.94
CA GLU A 13 -12.53 -6.00 -8.04
C GLU A 13 -13.96 -6.43 -7.69
N ALA A 14 -14.12 -7.53 -6.94
CA ALA A 14 -15.42 -8.00 -6.47
C ALA A 14 -16.01 -7.19 -5.29
N ALA A 15 -15.21 -6.34 -4.62
CA ALA A 15 -15.67 -5.54 -3.48
C ALA A 15 -16.82 -4.59 -3.89
N ARG A 16 -17.86 -4.51 -3.04
CA ARG A 16 -19.07 -3.70 -3.31
C ARG A 16 -19.24 -2.47 -2.41
N HIS A 17 -18.72 -2.52 -1.19
CA HIS A 17 -18.96 -1.49 -0.18
C HIS A 17 -17.67 -0.94 0.42
N SER A 18 -16.80 -1.84 0.88
CA SER A 18 -15.53 -1.45 1.47
C SER A 18 -14.47 -2.54 1.35
N ALA A 19 -13.22 -2.11 1.33
CA ALA A 19 -12.04 -2.95 1.52
C ALA A 19 -11.17 -2.34 2.62
N VAL A 20 -10.54 -3.20 3.43
CA VAL A 20 -9.66 -2.78 4.52
C VAL A 20 -8.33 -3.51 4.38
N HIS A 21 -7.25 -2.75 4.28
CA HIS A 21 -5.88 -3.23 4.33
C HIS A 21 -5.31 -2.91 5.72
N LEU A 22 -5.08 -3.96 6.52
CA LEU A 22 -4.50 -3.85 7.86
C LEU A 22 -3.07 -4.37 7.83
N GLU A 23 -2.13 -3.49 8.17
CA GLU A 23 -0.71 -3.81 8.29
C GLU A 23 -0.28 -3.61 9.74
N MET A 24 0.39 -4.61 10.31
CA MET A 24 0.76 -4.63 11.74
C MET A 24 2.24 -4.95 11.96
N ARG A 25 2.99 -5.27 10.90
CA ARG A 25 4.41 -5.59 11.02
C ARG A 25 5.23 -4.33 10.76
N ASP A 26 6.27 -4.15 11.56
CA ASP A 26 7.19 -3.01 11.41
C ASP A 26 8.16 -3.19 10.22
N VAL A 27 8.24 -4.41 9.69
CA VAL A 27 8.96 -4.78 8.47
C VAL A 27 8.17 -5.89 7.77
N TYR A 28 7.81 -5.66 6.51
CA TYR A 28 7.40 -6.73 5.61
C TYR A 28 8.64 -7.08 4.79
N GLY A 29 9.01 -8.37 4.76
CA GLY A 29 10.26 -8.82 4.16
C GLY A 29 10.44 -8.21 2.77
N VAL A 30 11.52 -7.46 2.60
CA VAL A 30 11.80 -6.65 1.41
C VAL A 30 12.14 -7.62 0.27
N GLY A 31 11.12 -8.04 -0.46
CA GLY A 31 11.23 -8.84 -1.68
C GLY A 31 11.55 -7.92 -2.84
N ASP A 32 10.61 -7.77 -3.77
CA ASP A 32 10.72 -6.89 -4.94
C ASP A 32 10.97 -5.41 -4.58
N GLU A 33 10.64 -5.00 -3.36
CA GLU A 33 10.85 -3.63 -2.85
C GLU A 33 12.25 -3.39 -2.29
N ALA A 34 13.12 -4.41 -2.23
CA ALA A 34 14.43 -4.30 -1.57
C ALA A 34 15.32 -3.26 -2.24
N ALA A 35 15.30 -3.22 -3.57
CA ALA A 35 16.07 -2.25 -4.34
C ALA A 35 15.61 -0.82 -4.04
N ASP A 36 14.30 -0.58 -4.12
CA ASP A 36 13.68 0.73 -3.86
C ASP A 36 13.89 1.20 -2.42
N PHE A 37 13.78 0.28 -1.45
CA PHE A 37 14.03 0.57 -0.04
C PHE A 37 15.50 0.96 0.18
N ASN A 38 16.44 0.22 -0.40
CA ASN A 38 17.86 0.52 -0.29
C ASN A 38 18.20 1.85 -0.97
N GLU A 39 17.65 2.12 -2.16
CA GLU A 39 17.84 3.40 -2.85
C GLU A 39 17.28 4.56 -2.04
N TRP A 40 16.10 4.38 -1.44
CA TRP A 40 15.52 5.37 -0.54
C TRP A 40 16.38 5.57 0.72
N GLN A 41 16.94 4.52 1.32
CA GLN A 41 17.84 4.67 2.47
C GLN A 41 19.11 5.47 2.11
N LEU A 42 19.60 5.36 0.87
CA LEU A 42 20.79 6.06 0.42
C LEU A 42 20.50 7.51 -0.01
N SER A 43 19.37 7.73 -0.69
CA SER A 43 19.05 9.01 -1.35
C SER A 43 18.05 9.87 -0.58
N GLY A 44 17.26 9.27 0.32
CA GLY A 44 16.08 9.85 0.94
C GLY A 44 14.87 10.00 0.00
N ASN A 45 15.02 9.64 -1.28
CA ASN A 45 14.00 9.86 -2.30
C ASN A 45 13.13 8.62 -2.46
N ARG A 46 11.83 8.78 -2.19
CA ARG A 46 10.82 7.77 -2.46
C ARG A 46 10.14 8.13 -3.77
N ASP A 47 9.96 7.17 -4.65
CA ASP A 47 9.07 7.37 -5.80
C ASP A 47 7.66 7.67 -5.29
N VAL A 48 7.16 8.85 -5.66
CA VAL A 48 5.82 9.34 -5.32
C VAL A 48 5.07 9.80 -6.57
N ASP A 49 5.54 9.43 -7.77
CA ASP A 49 4.80 9.66 -9.01
C ASP A 49 3.73 8.57 -9.18
N PRO A 50 2.43 8.91 -9.11
CA PRO A 50 1.37 7.92 -9.29
C PRO A 50 1.36 7.27 -10.68
N ASN A 51 2.04 7.85 -11.67
CA ASN A 51 2.15 7.31 -13.02
C ASN A 51 3.45 6.53 -13.26
N SER A 52 4.27 6.33 -12.22
CA SER A 52 5.50 5.55 -12.38
C SER A 52 5.18 4.08 -12.68
N PRO A 53 6.11 3.32 -13.29
CA PRO A 53 5.93 1.89 -13.51
C PRO A 53 5.66 1.09 -12.23
N TYR A 54 6.19 1.55 -11.09
CA TYR A 54 5.99 0.93 -9.78
C TYR A 54 4.57 1.18 -9.27
N TRP A 55 4.08 2.43 -9.35
CA TRP A 55 2.80 2.81 -8.75
C TRP A 55 1.59 2.59 -9.65
N THR A 56 1.74 2.70 -10.97
CA THR A 56 0.63 2.65 -11.93
C THR A 56 -0.31 1.45 -11.71
N PRO A 57 0.19 0.20 -11.55
CA PRO A 57 -0.70 -0.95 -11.34
C PRO A 57 -1.56 -0.82 -10.07
N TRP A 58 -0.97 -0.33 -8.98
CA TRP A 58 -1.68 -0.14 -7.71
C TRP A 58 -2.70 1.00 -7.81
N VAL A 59 -2.29 2.14 -8.36
CA VAL A 59 -3.14 3.31 -8.55
C VAL A 59 -4.35 2.96 -9.41
N ASP A 60 -4.14 2.24 -10.51
CA ASP A 60 -5.20 1.82 -11.42
C ASP A 60 -6.22 0.91 -10.72
N LEU A 61 -5.74 -0.10 -9.98
CA LEU A 61 -6.60 -1.04 -9.27
C LEU A 61 -7.49 -0.33 -8.25
N LEU A 62 -6.90 0.54 -7.42
CA LEU A 62 -7.64 1.25 -6.38
C LEU A 62 -8.54 2.34 -6.92
N SER A 63 -8.09 3.09 -7.94
CA SER A 63 -8.91 4.11 -8.58
C SER A 63 -10.17 3.50 -9.21
N ARG A 64 -10.06 2.30 -9.81
CA ARG A 64 -11.25 1.56 -10.29
C ARG A 64 -12.18 1.15 -9.15
N ALA A 65 -11.65 0.70 -8.02
CA ALA A 65 -12.48 0.32 -6.87
C ALA A 65 -13.21 1.53 -6.28
N THR A 66 -12.52 2.64 -6.07
CA THR A 66 -13.09 3.86 -5.49
C THR A 66 -14.07 4.54 -6.44
N ALA A 67 -13.83 4.51 -7.75
CA ALA A 67 -14.78 4.98 -8.77
C ALA A 67 -16.11 4.20 -8.77
N ARG A 68 -16.12 2.93 -8.34
CA ARG A 68 -17.35 2.13 -8.14
C ARG A 68 -18.07 2.45 -6.82
N GLY A 69 -17.53 3.35 -5.99
CA GLY A 69 -18.06 3.70 -4.67
C GLY A 69 -17.57 2.82 -3.52
N VAL A 70 -16.58 1.95 -3.76
CA VAL A 70 -15.97 1.14 -2.68
C VAL A 70 -15.11 2.04 -1.81
N THR A 71 -15.33 2.02 -0.49
CA THR A 71 -14.43 2.72 0.43
C THR A 71 -13.22 1.85 0.75
N VAL A 72 -12.04 2.26 0.29
CA VAL A 72 -10.77 1.58 0.59
C VAL A 72 -10.09 2.26 1.77
N ARG A 73 -9.78 1.50 2.82
CA ARG A 73 -9.12 2.00 4.03
C ARG A 73 -7.83 1.24 4.26
N ARG A 74 -6.79 1.97 4.63
CA ARG A 74 -5.53 1.41 5.06
C ARG A 74 -5.21 1.84 6.48
N ALA A 75 -5.01 0.87 7.35
CA ALA A 75 -4.57 1.09 8.71
C ALA A 75 -3.22 0.40 8.92
N ARG A 76 -2.24 1.19 9.35
CA ARG A 76 -0.91 0.68 9.71
C ARG A 76 -0.68 0.87 11.19
N ILE A 77 -0.48 -0.24 11.92
CA ILE A 77 -0.16 -0.25 13.35
C ILE A 77 1.35 -0.38 13.52
N VAL A 78 1.99 0.64 14.08
CA VAL A 78 3.46 0.75 14.12
C VAL A 78 4.00 0.77 15.55
N SER A 79 5.20 0.21 15.73
CA SER A 79 6.00 0.44 16.95
C SER A 79 6.53 1.86 17.01
N GLU A 80 6.73 2.35 18.22
CA GLU A 80 7.47 3.58 18.49
C GLU A 80 8.73 3.26 19.32
N PRO A 81 9.93 3.73 18.91
CA PRO A 81 10.20 4.53 17.72
C PRO A 81 10.01 3.76 16.40
N VAL A 82 9.55 4.47 15.36
CA VAL A 82 9.31 3.88 14.04
C VAL A 82 10.60 3.39 13.38
N THR A 83 10.52 2.26 12.68
CA THR A 83 11.63 1.69 11.90
C THR A 83 11.85 2.48 10.61
N ASP A 84 12.99 2.27 9.96
CA ASP A 84 13.27 2.86 8.64
C ASP A 84 12.29 2.36 7.58
N TYR A 85 11.87 1.10 7.65
CA TYR A 85 10.84 0.56 6.75
C TYR A 85 9.50 1.30 6.91
N ILE A 86 9.09 1.60 8.14
CA ILE A 86 7.89 2.42 8.39
C ILE A 86 8.07 3.85 7.85
N ARG A 87 9.25 4.45 7.98
CA ARG A 87 9.53 5.77 7.39
C ARG A 87 9.43 5.73 5.86
N TYR A 88 9.92 4.68 5.22
CA TYR A 88 9.81 4.45 3.78
C TYR A 88 8.36 4.29 3.31
N GLU A 89 7.58 3.44 3.98
CA GLU A 89 6.15 3.27 3.70
C GLU A 89 5.37 4.58 3.91
N HIS A 90 5.73 5.34 4.95
CA HIS A 90 5.15 6.64 5.22
C HIS A 90 5.46 7.64 4.09
N ALA A 91 6.68 7.64 3.55
CA ALA A 91 7.06 8.49 2.43
C ALA A 91 6.24 8.22 1.15
N GLY A 92 5.79 6.97 0.93
CA GLY A 92 4.94 6.59 -0.21
C GLY A 92 3.43 6.91 -0.04
N THR A 93 3.01 7.30 1.16
CA THR A 93 1.59 7.54 1.49
C THR A 93 0.87 8.54 0.56
N PRO A 94 1.51 9.60 0.01
CA PRO A 94 0.83 10.49 -0.94
C PRO A 94 0.23 9.76 -2.13
N VAL A 95 0.86 8.70 -2.64
CA VAL A 95 0.33 7.92 -3.78
C VAL A 95 -0.86 7.06 -3.37
N ASN A 96 -0.84 6.47 -2.16
CA ASN A 96 -2.01 5.76 -1.62
C ASN A 96 -3.23 6.70 -1.53
N ILE A 97 -3.03 7.92 -1.03
CA ILE A 97 -4.09 8.93 -0.96
C ILE A 97 -4.57 9.32 -2.35
N TYR A 98 -3.66 9.53 -3.31
CA TYR A 98 -3.99 9.82 -4.70
C TYR A 98 -4.85 8.72 -5.33
N ALA A 99 -4.53 7.45 -5.06
CA ALA A 99 -5.27 6.29 -5.53
C ALA A 99 -6.69 6.15 -4.91
N GLY A 100 -7.01 7.00 -3.93
CA GLY A 100 -8.32 7.06 -3.28
C GLY A 100 -8.41 6.31 -1.95
N GLU A 101 -7.29 5.91 -1.35
CA GLU A 101 -7.27 5.26 -0.03
C GLU A 101 -7.49 6.27 1.11
N GLN A 102 -8.23 5.84 2.13
CA GLN A 102 -8.22 6.48 3.43
C GLN A 102 -7.12 5.87 4.29
N VAL A 103 -6.00 6.58 4.45
CA VAL A 103 -4.81 6.07 5.16
C VAL A 103 -4.76 6.59 6.60
N ARG A 104 -4.50 5.69 7.56
CA ARG A 104 -4.24 5.99 8.97
C ARG A 104 -3.03 5.22 9.49
N TRP A 105 -2.23 5.93 10.28
CA TRP A 105 -1.08 5.42 11.02
C TRP A 105 -1.41 5.48 12.50
N LEU A 106 -1.24 4.37 13.21
CA LEU A 106 -1.65 4.24 14.60
C LEU A 106 -0.49 3.64 15.41
N PRO A 107 -0.13 4.20 16.58
CA PRO A 107 0.82 3.57 17.48
C PRO A 107 0.21 2.31 18.12
N ARG A 108 1.07 1.39 18.56
CA ARG A 108 0.68 0.19 19.33
C ARG A 108 0.71 0.42 20.84
#